data_AF-A0A397PJW7-F1
#
_entry.id   AF-A0A397PJW7-F1
#
_cell.length_a   1.000
_cell.length_b   1.000
_cell.length_c   1.000
_cell.angle_alpha   90.00
_cell.angle_beta   90.00
_cell.angle_gamma   90.00
#
_symmetry.space_group_name_H-M   'P 1'
#
loop_
_entity.id
_entity.type
_entity.pdbx_description
1 polymer ?
#
loop_
_entity_poly.entity_id
_entity_poly.type
_entity_poly.pdbx_seq_one_letter_code
_entity_poly.pdbx_strand_id
1 'polypeptide(L)'
;MSRRSQGRPTVVNPIFKKSVGDVMHEAAEARRTRGPADALAPEAETAAEVLRPVEAPPAPDPADAAEWPMPVEQFRNGNFLHCGDVVLTSRMGSFFSFLSRKIDSSDFAHTALVFATKRSEIGLDDSYVIETTFGGVELGAFGEFVAPAKVYSDTGRPPEYIVGIKRLEQPWATPQVRAMVSGRMLRFLDIDDYDFSMLAALASRNTRFWFRLRSFLFGRAPSLGEYLRRGGFSPAEFICSGFVQFAFIDMVREAVERGHIPSEMAEEAWRNVVFAPWVDDKTTMEDLMGVRPLELAKTDQLGWKYLVYGGMVHRVDSTEQVDALLKRIRNQAKERAAAAA
;
A
#
# COMPACT_ATOMS: atom_id res chain seq x y z
N MET A 1 24.76 31.65 24.14
CA MET A 1 25.42 31.16 22.91
C MET A 1 24.50 30.18 22.22
N SER A 2 23.96 30.50 21.04
CA SER A 2 23.09 29.57 20.30
C SER A 2 23.94 28.67 19.41
N ARG A 3 23.88 27.35 19.63
CA ARG A 3 24.51 26.37 18.73
C ARG A 3 23.67 26.29 17.46
N ARG A 4 24.12 26.94 16.39
CA ARG A 4 23.60 26.67 15.03
C ARG A 4 23.82 25.18 14.75
N SER A 5 22.75 24.41 14.57
CA SER A 5 22.85 23.09 13.98
C SER A 5 23.38 23.26 12.56
N GLN A 6 24.57 22.73 12.29
CA GLN A 6 25.01 22.55 10.91
C GLN A 6 24.11 21.48 10.32
N GLY A 7 23.23 21.87 9.38
CA GLY A 7 22.39 20.92 8.68
C GLY A 7 23.29 19.90 7.97
N ARG A 8 23.10 18.61 8.27
CA ARG A 8 23.77 17.55 7.52
C ARG A 8 23.35 17.66 6.05
N PRO A 9 24.28 17.48 5.09
CA PRO A 9 23.89 17.38 3.69
C PRO A 9 22.96 16.17 3.52
N THR A 10 21.76 16.38 3.00
CA THR A 10 20.80 15.32 2.72
C THR A 10 21.33 14.44 1.59
N VAL A 11 21.73 13.22 1.95
CA VAL A 11 22.14 12.21 0.98
C VAL A 11 20.88 11.60 0.36
N VAL A 12 20.45 12.14 -0.77
CA VAL A 12 19.34 11.55 -1.55
C VAL A 12 19.76 10.13 -1.95
N ASN A 13 19.06 9.13 -1.40
CA ASN A 13 19.34 7.73 -1.68
C ASN A 13 19.28 7.50 -3.22
N PRO A 14 20.35 6.95 -3.84
CA PRO A 14 20.46 6.84 -5.30
C PRO A 14 19.33 6.04 -5.95
N ILE A 15 18.60 5.20 -5.20
CA ILE A 15 17.43 4.46 -5.72
C ILE A 15 16.33 5.37 -6.28
N PHE A 16 16.15 6.58 -5.73
CA PHE A 16 15.10 7.51 -6.18
C PHE A 16 15.37 8.18 -7.53
N LYS A 17 16.60 8.06 -8.06
CA LYS A 17 16.98 8.63 -9.36
C LYS A 17 16.86 7.64 -10.52
N LYS A 18 16.50 6.39 -10.23
CA LYS A 18 16.35 5.31 -11.21
C LYS A 18 14.91 5.26 -11.70
N SER A 19 14.72 4.93 -12.97
CA SER A 19 13.43 4.48 -13.49
C SER A 19 13.14 3.05 -13.01
N VAL A 20 11.88 2.62 -13.12
CA VAL A 20 11.51 1.22 -12.87
C VAL A 20 12.29 0.27 -13.80
N GLY A 21 12.49 0.66 -15.06
CA GLY A 21 13.26 -0.09 -16.05
C GLY A 21 14.73 -0.26 -15.66
N ASP A 22 15.40 0.81 -15.18
CA ASP A 22 16.79 0.72 -14.70
C ASP A 22 16.92 -0.31 -13.57
N VAL A 23 15.99 -0.27 -12.62
CA VAL A 23 15.96 -1.19 -11.46
C VAL A 23 15.78 -2.65 -11.90
N MET A 24 14.92 -2.91 -12.89
CA MET A 24 14.73 -4.26 -13.45
C MET A 24 15.94 -4.72 -14.28
N HIS A 25 16.53 -3.83 -15.08
CA HIS A 25 17.72 -4.12 -15.88
C HIS A 25 18.93 -4.46 -15.01
N GLU A 26 19.16 -3.71 -13.92
CA GLU A 26 20.22 -4.01 -12.96
C GLU A 26 20.06 -5.37 -12.29
N ALA A 27 18.83 -5.79 -11.96
CA ALA A 27 18.58 -7.12 -11.39
C ALA A 27 18.85 -8.24 -12.41
N ALA A 28 18.43 -8.05 -13.67
CA ALA A 28 18.73 -8.98 -14.76
C ALA A 28 20.24 -9.09 -15.03
N GLU A 29 20.98 -7.97 -14.97
CA GLU A 29 22.44 -7.96 -15.10
C GLU A 29 23.16 -8.54 -13.89
N ALA A 30 22.70 -8.28 -12.66
CA ALA A 30 23.24 -8.87 -11.45
C ALA A 30 23.19 -10.41 -11.50
N ARG A 31 22.12 -10.98 -12.09
CA ARG A 31 21.98 -12.42 -12.32
C ARG A 31 22.77 -12.97 -13.52
N ARG A 32 23.23 -12.13 -14.45
CA ARG A 32 24.16 -12.51 -15.54
C ARG A 32 25.63 -12.41 -15.11
N THR A 33 25.95 -11.42 -14.26
CA THR A 33 27.31 -11.08 -13.83
C THR A 33 27.75 -11.87 -12.60
N ARG A 34 26.84 -12.18 -11.67
CA ARG A 34 26.93 -13.43 -10.93
C ARG A 34 26.75 -14.56 -11.95
N GLY A 35 27.86 -15.12 -12.42
CA GLY A 35 27.80 -16.40 -13.14
C GLY A 35 27.24 -17.52 -12.25
N PRO A 36 27.31 -18.79 -12.67
CA PRO A 36 26.94 -19.94 -11.83
C PRO A 36 27.93 -20.18 -10.65
N ALA A 37 28.51 -19.11 -10.10
CA ALA A 37 29.58 -19.07 -9.11
C ALA A 37 29.10 -19.25 -7.65
N ASP A 38 27.80 -19.45 -7.43
CA ASP A 38 27.24 -20.11 -6.25
C ASP A 38 26.44 -21.35 -6.67
N ALA A 39 27.04 -22.16 -7.56
CA ALA A 39 26.79 -23.60 -7.56
C ALA A 39 27.32 -24.18 -6.23
N LEU A 40 26.56 -23.94 -5.15
CA LEU A 40 26.58 -24.76 -3.96
C LEU A 40 26.56 -26.21 -4.43
N ALA A 41 27.48 -27.03 -3.92
CA ALA A 41 27.66 -28.40 -4.40
C ALA A 41 26.29 -29.11 -4.49
N PRO A 42 26.01 -29.91 -5.53
CA PRO A 42 24.69 -30.50 -5.77
C PRO A 42 24.16 -31.32 -4.57
N GLU A 43 25.05 -31.74 -3.66
CA GLU A 43 24.72 -32.35 -2.36
C GLU A 43 23.91 -31.44 -1.42
N ALA A 44 24.16 -30.12 -1.43
CA ALA A 44 23.43 -29.14 -0.61
C ALA A 44 22.02 -28.86 -1.14
N GLU A 45 21.83 -28.91 -2.47
CA GLU A 45 20.51 -28.75 -3.08
C GLU A 45 19.63 -29.98 -2.81
N THR A 46 20.19 -31.20 -2.88
CA THR A 46 19.49 -32.42 -2.44
C THR A 46 19.19 -32.44 -0.93
N ALA A 47 20.09 -31.92 -0.08
CA ALA A 47 19.82 -31.84 1.37
C ALA A 47 18.72 -30.81 1.70
N ALA A 48 18.68 -29.69 0.98
CA ALA A 48 17.63 -28.68 1.11
C ALA A 48 16.28 -29.19 0.58
N GLU A 49 16.27 -29.97 -0.51
CA GLU A 49 15.06 -30.56 -1.08
C GLU A 49 14.45 -31.64 -0.17
N VAL A 50 15.28 -32.47 0.47
CA VAL A 50 14.83 -33.47 1.49
C VAL A 50 14.29 -32.82 2.76
N LEU A 51 14.67 -31.56 3.05
CA LEU A 51 14.17 -30.79 4.20
C LEU A 51 13.11 -29.74 3.85
N ARG A 52 12.68 -29.62 2.59
CA ARG A 52 11.45 -28.88 2.27
C ARG A 52 10.31 -29.59 2.99
N PRO A 53 9.59 -28.94 3.91
CA PRO A 53 8.40 -29.54 4.50
C PRO A 53 7.47 -29.93 3.35
N VAL A 54 7.03 -31.19 3.31
CA VAL A 54 6.05 -31.64 2.32
C VAL A 54 4.85 -30.71 2.46
N GLU A 55 4.68 -29.82 1.50
CA GLU A 55 3.71 -28.74 1.60
C GLU A 55 2.33 -29.37 1.61
N ALA A 56 1.72 -29.43 2.80
CA ALA A 56 0.45 -30.08 3.00
C ALA A 56 -0.56 -29.44 2.03
N PRO A 57 -1.42 -30.23 1.35
CA PRO A 57 -2.36 -29.69 0.39
C PRO A 57 -3.12 -28.53 1.04
N PRO A 58 -3.20 -27.35 0.39
CA PRO A 58 -3.64 -26.14 1.04
C PRO A 58 -5.03 -26.37 1.63
N ALA A 59 -5.14 -26.15 2.95
CA ALA A 59 -6.42 -26.23 3.63
C ALA A 59 -7.44 -25.33 2.89
N PRO A 60 -8.69 -25.80 2.68
CA PRO A 60 -9.68 -25.04 1.93
C PRO A 60 -9.82 -23.63 2.51
N ASP A 61 -9.99 -22.63 1.64
CA ASP A 61 -10.06 -21.23 2.09
C ASP A 61 -11.24 -21.10 3.06
N PRO A 62 -11.03 -20.62 4.30
CA PRO A 62 -12.11 -20.48 5.28
C PRO A 62 -13.26 -19.60 4.74
N ALA A 63 -13.01 -18.75 3.75
CA ALA A 63 -14.04 -17.93 3.11
C ALA A 63 -15.10 -18.73 2.32
N ASP A 64 -14.80 -19.96 1.88
CA ASP A 64 -15.73 -20.80 1.11
C ASP A 64 -16.72 -21.57 2.00
N ALA A 65 -16.35 -21.85 3.26
CA ALA A 65 -17.21 -22.52 4.23
C ALA A 65 -17.97 -21.55 5.16
N ALA A 66 -17.67 -20.25 5.10
CA ALA A 66 -18.25 -19.25 5.98
C ALA A 66 -19.57 -18.67 5.47
N GLU A 67 -20.46 -18.33 6.40
CA GLU A 67 -21.68 -17.56 6.10
C GLU A 67 -21.36 -16.07 5.94
N TRP A 68 -21.97 -15.42 4.96
CA TRP A 68 -21.73 -14.02 4.61
C TRP A 68 -23.05 -13.23 4.48
N PRO A 69 -23.11 -11.96 4.93
CA PRO A 69 -22.05 -11.23 5.61
C PRO A 69 -21.86 -11.65 7.07
N MET A 70 -20.64 -11.52 7.59
CA MET A 70 -20.31 -11.84 8.98
C MET A 70 -19.93 -10.58 9.79
N PRO A 71 -20.05 -10.58 11.13
CA PRO A 71 -19.55 -9.50 11.97
C PRO A 71 -18.04 -9.30 11.83
N VAL A 72 -17.57 -8.05 11.93
CA VAL A 72 -16.13 -7.71 11.90
C VAL A 72 -15.32 -8.49 12.93
N GLU A 73 -15.84 -8.69 14.14
CA GLU A 73 -15.14 -9.47 15.18
C GLU A 73 -15.00 -10.95 14.84
N GLN A 74 -15.96 -11.54 14.10
CA GLN A 74 -15.80 -12.90 13.57
C GLN A 74 -14.74 -12.93 12.46
N PHE A 75 -14.72 -11.91 11.59
CA PHE A 75 -13.73 -11.81 10.53
C PHE A 75 -12.29 -11.59 11.05
N ARG A 76 -12.09 -10.71 12.04
CA ARG A 76 -10.77 -10.45 12.66
C ARG A 76 -10.18 -11.67 13.37
N ASN A 77 -11.03 -12.59 13.82
CA ASN A 77 -10.64 -13.83 14.51
C ASN A 77 -10.64 -15.06 13.59
N GLY A 78 -11.20 -14.95 12.37
CA GLY A 78 -11.08 -15.95 11.32
C GLY A 78 -9.87 -15.70 10.44
N ASN A 79 -9.25 -16.77 9.94
CA ASN A 79 -8.01 -16.72 9.17
C ASN A 79 -8.21 -16.33 7.69
N PHE A 80 -8.98 -15.26 7.43
CA PHE A 80 -9.42 -14.82 6.11
C PHE A 80 -8.44 -13.89 5.37
N LEU A 81 -7.59 -13.19 6.13
CA LEU A 81 -6.54 -12.29 5.63
C LEU A 81 -5.25 -13.07 5.34
N HIS A 82 -4.53 -12.64 4.31
CA HIS A 82 -3.19 -13.12 3.98
C HIS A 82 -2.19 -11.96 3.94
N CYS A 83 -0.92 -12.24 4.25
CA CYS A 83 0.15 -11.26 4.05
C CYS A 83 0.22 -10.87 2.56
N GLY A 84 0.35 -9.57 2.30
CA GLY A 84 0.27 -9.00 0.95
C GLY A 84 -1.15 -8.66 0.48
N ASP A 85 -2.19 -8.85 1.29
CA ASP A 85 -3.52 -8.30 0.97
C ASP A 85 -3.48 -6.76 1.01
N VAL A 86 -4.05 -6.12 -0.01
CA VAL A 86 -4.15 -4.65 -0.13
C VAL A 86 -5.41 -4.17 0.55
N VAL A 87 -5.26 -3.29 1.53
CA VAL A 87 -6.35 -2.71 2.33
C VAL A 87 -6.60 -1.28 1.87
N LEU A 88 -7.71 -1.06 1.19
CA LEU A 88 -8.18 0.25 0.74
C LEU A 88 -9.17 0.79 1.76
N THR A 89 -9.07 2.04 2.19
CA THR A 89 -10.04 2.63 3.13
C THR A 89 -10.54 4.01 2.71
N SER A 90 -11.82 4.29 2.99
CA SER A 90 -12.42 5.61 2.86
C SER A 90 -11.96 6.61 3.93
N ARG A 91 -11.16 6.17 4.91
CA ARG A 91 -10.77 6.93 6.10
C ARG A 91 -9.54 7.82 5.84
N MET A 92 -9.73 9.13 5.83
CA MET A 92 -8.76 10.13 6.31
C MET A 92 -9.50 11.42 6.72
N GLY A 93 -9.94 11.50 7.98
CA GLY A 93 -10.61 12.68 8.57
C GLY A 93 -11.90 13.14 7.87
N SER A 94 -12.54 14.20 8.40
CA SER A 94 -13.71 14.81 7.75
C SER A 94 -13.35 15.67 6.53
N PHE A 95 -12.15 16.27 6.51
CA PHE A 95 -11.72 17.20 5.47
C PHE A 95 -11.08 16.53 4.24
N PHE A 96 -10.15 15.57 4.43
CA PHE A 96 -9.44 14.94 3.30
C PHE A 96 -10.30 13.90 2.58
N SER A 97 -11.11 13.11 3.31
CA SER A 97 -12.11 12.22 2.69
C SER A 97 -13.18 12.97 1.88
N PHE A 98 -13.44 14.25 2.16
CA PHE A 98 -14.30 15.11 1.34
C PHE A 98 -13.56 15.59 0.07
N LEU A 99 -12.28 15.93 0.19
CA LEU A 99 -11.48 16.48 -0.91
C LEU A 99 -11.15 15.43 -1.98
N SER A 100 -10.67 14.24 -1.57
CA SER A 100 -10.37 13.10 -2.45
C SER A 100 -11.59 12.67 -3.27
N ARG A 101 -12.76 12.51 -2.63
CA ARG A 101 -14.05 12.23 -3.31
C ARG A 101 -14.39 13.26 -4.39
N LYS A 102 -14.05 14.54 -4.19
CA LYS A 102 -14.38 15.62 -5.13
C LYS A 102 -13.44 15.68 -6.34
N ILE A 103 -12.19 15.23 -6.18
CA ILE A 103 -11.17 15.25 -7.25
C ILE A 103 -11.25 13.98 -8.09
N ASP A 104 -11.20 12.81 -7.44
CA ASP A 104 -10.98 11.53 -8.12
C ASP A 104 -12.25 10.66 -8.21
N SER A 105 -13.35 11.07 -7.57
CA SER A 105 -14.57 10.26 -7.44
C SER A 105 -14.34 8.85 -6.84
N SER A 106 -13.26 8.69 -6.07
CA SER A 106 -12.93 7.47 -5.36
C SER A 106 -13.69 7.39 -4.03
N ASP A 107 -14.24 6.23 -3.69
CA ASP A 107 -14.73 5.95 -2.34
C ASP A 107 -13.58 5.62 -1.36
N PHE A 108 -12.37 5.33 -1.87
CA PHE A 108 -11.17 5.03 -1.10
C PHE A 108 -10.16 6.20 -1.16
N ALA A 109 -9.66 6.61 -0.01
CA ALA A 109 -8.78 7.77 0.18
C ALA A 109 -7.38 7.40 0.71
N HIS A 110 -7.20 6.17 1.20
CA HIS A 110 -5.94 5.69 1.78
C HIS A 110 -5.72 4.20 1.51
N THR A 111 -4.46 3.76 1.54
CA THR A 111 -4.06 2.36 1.30
C THR A 111 -3.06 1.89 2.36
N ALA A 112 -3.25 0.66 2.82
CA ALA A 112 -2.30 -0.10 3.64
C ALA A 112 -2.11 -1.51 3.06
N LEU A 113 -1.14 -2.25 3.56
CA LEU A 113 -0.87 -3.64 3.18
C LEU A 113 -0.91 -4.54 4.43
N VAL A 114 -1.57 -5.70 4.37
CA VAL A 114 -1.49 -6.69 5.46
C VAL A 114 -0.04 -7.19 5.57
N PHE A 115 0.59 -6.85 6.68
CA PHE A 115 1.98 -7.18 6.99
C PHE A 115 2.12 -8.57 7.60
N ALA A 116 1.33 -8.84 8.65
CA ALA A 116 1.34 -10.09 9.40
C ALA A 116 -0.09 -10.48 9.82
N THR A 117 -0.33 -11.77 10.01
CA THR A 117 -1.64 -12.32 10.35
C THR A 117 -1.55 -13.29 11.53
N LYS A 118 -2.65 -13.49 12.27
CA LYS A 118 -2.74 -14.52 13.31
C LYS A 118 -2.41 -15.94 12.80
N ARG A 119 -2.61 -16.17 11.50
CA ARG A 119 -2.33 -17.45 10.82
C ARG A 119 -0.83 -17.66 10.59
N SER A 120 -0.09 -16.59 10.28
CA SER A 120 1.33 -16.66 9.90
C SER A 120 2.26 -16.68 11.11
N GLU A 121 1.88 -16.02 12.21
CA GLU A 121 2.75 -15.81 13.38
C GLU A 121 2.06 -16.21 14.68
N ILE A 122 2.70 -17.10 15.45
CA ILE A 122 2.18 -17.55 16.74
C ILE A 122 2.35 -16.43 17.78
N GLY A 123 1.25 -16.08 18.48
CA GLY A 123 1.26 -15.08 19.55
C GLY A 123 0.84 -13.66 19.12
N LEU A 124 0.33 -13.48 17.90
CA LEU A 124 -0.31 -12.22 17.50
C LEU A 124 -1.81 -12.20 17.87
N ASP A 125 -2.22 -11.18 18.63
CA ASP A 125 -3.61 -10.96 19.05
C ASP A 125 -4.50 -10.29 17.98
N ASP A 126 -3.91 -9.73 16.92
CA ASP A 126 -4.60 -9.18 15.75
C ASP A 126 -3.78 -9.46 14.47
N SER A 127 -4.35 -9.17 13.30
CA SER A 127 -3.56 -8.98 12.10
C SER A 127 -3.02 -7.54 12.07
N TYR A 128 -1.83 -7.34 11.50
CA TYR A 128 -1.17 -6.05 11.43
C TYR A 128 -1.03 -5.61 9.99
N VAL A 129 -1.23 -4.33 9.74
CA VAL A 129 -0.98 -3.68 8.46
C VAL A 129 0.24 -2.78 8.54
N ILE A 130 0.94 -2.64 7.43
CA ILE A 130 1.94 -1.59 7.21
C ILE A 130 1.33 -0.52 6.31
N GLU A 131 1.45 0.73 6.73
CA GLU A 131 0.89 1.89 6.04
C GLU A 131 1.89 3.05 6.02
N THR A 132 1.66 4.03 5.16
CA THR A 132 2.43 5.29 5.18
C THR A 132 1.52 6.43 5.59
N THR A 133 1.86 7.07 6.70
CA THR A 133 1.15 8.21 7.28
C THR A 133 1.88 9.52 6.94
N PHE A 134 1.46 10.64 7.53
CA PHE A 134 2.27 11.87 7.53
C PHE A 134 3.51 11.81 8.44
N GLY A 135 3.53 10.89 9.41
CA GLY A 135 4.61 10.71 10.39
C GLY A 135 5.73 9.79 9.89
N GLY A 136 5.40 8.82 9.04
CA GLY A 136 6.37 7.89 8.48
C GLY A 136 5.71 6.68 7.85
N VAL A 137 6.49 5.61 7.65
CA VAL A 137 5.93 4.26 7.52
C VAL A 137 5.65 3.75 8.93
N GLU A 138 4.46 3.20 9.16
CA GLU A 138 3.99 2.77 10.48
C GLU A 138 3.36 1.36 10.41
N LEU A 139 3.36 0.65 11.55
CA LEU A 139 2.61 -0.59 11.74
C LEU A 139 1.35 -0.33 12.56
N GLY A 140 0.19 -0.63 11.99
CA GLY A 140 -1.12 -0.49 12.62
C GLY A 140 -1.80 -1.84 12.86
N ALA A 141 -2.61 -1.94 13.92
CA ALA A 141 -3.51 -3.10 14.08
C ALA A 141 -4.66 -3.00 13.05
N PHE A 142 -4.96 -4.09 12.36
CA PHE A 142 -6.04 -4.14 11.36
C PHE A 142 -7.40 -3.77 11.97
N GLY A 143 -7.63 -4.11 13.25
CA GLY A 143 -8.81 -3.69 14.00
C GLY A 143 -9.09 -2.18 13.95
N GLU A 144 -8.07 -1.31 13.90
CA GLU A 144 -8.28 0.15 13.80
C GLU A 144 -8.85 0.59 12.44
N PHE A 145 -8.75 -0.23 11.40
CA PHE A 145 -9.33 0.03 10.08
C PHE A 145 -10.80 -0.39 10.03
N VAL A 146 -11.13 -1.56 10.59
CA VAL A 146 -12.45 -2.20 10.47
C VAL A 146 -13.37 -2.02 11.68
N ALA A 147 -12.84 -1.58 12.81
CA ALA A 147 -13.57 -1.27 14.04
C ALA A 147 -12.95 -0.04 14.76
N PRO A 148 -12.87 1.13 14.10
CA PRO A 148 -12.18 2.30 14.62
C PRO A 148 -12.80 2.80 15.94
N ALA A 149 -12.08 2.62 17.06
CA ALA A 149 -12.52 3.07 18.38
C ALA A 149 -12.40 4.60 18.56
N LYS A 150 -11.51 5.26 17.80
CA LYS A 150 -11.30 6.72 17.85
C LYS A 150 -12.55 7.47 17.39
N VAL A 151 -13.19 8.19 18.31
CA VAL A 151 -14.34 9.07 18.05
C VAL A 151 -13.90 10.38 17.39
N TYR A 152 -14.68 10.86 16.42
CA TYR A 152 -14.54 12.21 15.87
C TYR A 152 -15.01 13.25 16.92
N SER A 153 -14.13 14.19 17.28
CA SER A 153 -14.32 15.13 18.39
C SER A 153 -15.46 16.13 18.19
N ASP A 154 -15.83 16.41 16.94
CA ASP A 154 -16.91 17.30 16.54
C ASP A 154 -18.30 16.63 16.53
N THR A 155 -18.37 15.34 16.20
CA THR A 155 -19.63 14.59 16.11
C THR A 155 -19.94 13.73 17.35
N GLY A 156 -18.95 13.44 18.20
CA GLY A 156 -19.10 12.51 19.32
C GLY A 156 -19.38 11.06 18.90
N ARG A 157 -19.15 10.71 17.63
CA ARG A 157 -19.38 9.37 17.07
C ARG A 157 -18.10 8.78 16.46
N PRO A 158 -17.96 7.44 16.42
CA PRO A 158 -16.95 6.79 15.60
C PRO A 158 -17.07 7.24 14.13
N PRO A 159 -15.95 7.30 13.37
CA PRO A 159 -15.98 7.64 11.96
C PRO A 159 -16.81 6.63 11.18
N GLU A 160 -17.58 7.09 10.19
CA GLU A 160 -18.04 6.17 9.15
C GLU A 160 -16.83 5.69 8.34
N TYR A 161 -16.70 4.37 8.20
CA TYR A 161 -15.60 3.72 7.50
C TYR A 161 -16.15 2.74 6.46
N ILE A 162 -15.44 2.66 5.34
CA ILE A 162 -15.55 1.60 4.35
C ILE A 162 -14.13 1.08 4.17
N VAL A 163 -13.96 -0.25 4.21
CA VAL A 163 -12.67 -0.90 3.94
C VAL A 163 -12.86 -1.93 2.84
N GLY A 164 -12.16 -1.76 1.73
CA GLY A 164 -12.08 -2.74 0.65
C GLY A 164 -10.79 -3.55 0.78
N ILE A 165 -10.84 -4.85 0.51
CA ILE A 165 -9.68 -5.74 0.58
C ILE A 165 -9.52 -6.43 -0.77
N LYS A 166 -8.34 -6.29 -1.36
CA LYS A 166 -7.96 -6.90 -2.64
C LYS A 166 -6.70 -7.75 -2.48
N ARG A 167 -6.50 -8.73 -3.35
CA ARG A 167 -5.41 -9.72 -3.29
C ARG A 167 -4.80 -9.92 -4.68
N LEU A 168 -3.47 -10.08 -4.73
CA LEU A 168 -2.79 -10.53 -5.94
C LEU A 168 -2.94 -12.06 -6.06
N GLU A 169 -3.61 -12.53 -7.12
CA GLU A 169 -3.99 -13.95 -7.28
C GLU A 169 -3.33 -14.64 -8.47
N GLN A 170 -2.19 -14.12 -8.93
CA GLN A 170 -1.43 -14.73 -10.00
C GLN A 170 -0.88 -16.10 -9.57
N PRO A 171 -0.78 -17.10 -10.47
CA PRO A 171 -0.27 -18.43 -10.12
C PRO A 171 1.14 -18.44 -9.52
N TRP A 172 2.00 -17.50 -9.95
CA TRP A 172 3.36 -17.32 -9.43
C TRP A 172 3.40 -16.61 -8.07
N ALA A 173 2.33 -15.90 -7.68
CA ALA A 173 2.25 -15.11 -6.45
C ALA A 173 1.84 -15.99 -5.27
N THR A 174 2.67 -16.98 -4.93
CA THR A 174 2.45 -17.92 -3.82
C THR A 174 2.35 -17.18 -2.47
N PRO A 175 1.80 -17.80 -1.40
CA PRO A 175 1.76 -17.18 -0.07
C PRO A 175 3.14 -16.70 0.42
N GLN A 176 4.21 -17.44 0.11
CA GLN A 176 5.59 -17.05 0.42
C GLN A 176 6.01 -15.80 -0.36
N VAL A 177 5.76 -15.76 -1.68
CA VAL A 177 6.11 -14.60 -2.52
C VAL A 177 5.33 -13.36 -2.07
N ARG A 178 4.03 -13.48 -1.79
CA ARG A 178 3.21 -12.37 -1.28
C ARG A 178 3.67 -11.88 0.11
N ALA A 179 4.16 -12.76 0.98
CA ALA A 179 4.74 -12.31 2.25
C ALA A 179 6.00 -11.44 2.06
N MET A 180 6.72 -11.55 0.93
CA MET A 180 7.90 -10.73 0.67
C MET A 180 7.56 -9.24 0.48
N VAL A 181 6.37 -8.88 -0.06
CA VAL A 181 6.02 -7.46 -0.30
C VAL A 181 6.03 -6.64 0.99
N SER A 182 5.55 -7.22 2.09
CA SER A 182 5.48 -6.54 3.37
C SER A 182 6.87 -6.41 4.04
N GLY A 183 7.73 -7.42 3.87
CA GLY A 183 9.13 -7.39 4.32
C GLY A 183 10.01 -6.33 3.61
N ARG A 184 9.62 -5.85 2.43
CA ARG A 184 10.28 -4.70 1.78
C ARG A 184 9.86 -3.38 2.42
N MET A 185 8.56 -3.22 2.72
CA MET A 185 8.03 -2.01 3.38
C MET A 185 8.62 -1.83 4.80
N LEU A 186 8.89 -2.91 5.55
CA LEU A 186 9.57 -2.85 6.85
C LEU A 186 10.91 -2.09 6.83
N ARG A 187 11.66 -2.15 5.72
CA ARG A 187 12.99 -1.52 5.62
C ARG A 187 12.95 0.01 5.72
N PHE A 188 11.76 0.59 5.66
CA PHE A 188 11.51 2.02 5.72
C PHE A 188 10.95 2.48 7.09
N LEU A 189 10.78 1.57 8.06
CA LEU A 189 10.37 1.91 9.43
C LEU A 189 11.47 2.67 10.20
N ASP A 190 12.72 2.19 10.14
CA ASP A 190 13.87 2.77 10.86
C ASP A 190 14.55 3.93 10.12
N ILE A 191 14.05 4.31 8.92
CA ILE A 191 14.66 5.38 8.12
C ILE A 191 14.03 6.72 8.50
N ASP A 192 14.50 7.31 9.62
CA ASP A 192 14.25 8.72 10.00
C ASP A 192 14.54 9.71 8.85
N ASP A 193 15.45 9.34 7.93
CA ASP A 193 15.84 10.10 6.75
C ASP A 193 14.87 9.96 5.54
N TYR A 194 13.73 9.27 5.68
CA TYR A 194 12.69 9.25 4.63
C TYR A 194 11.93 10.58 4.65
N ASP A 195 12.59 11.62 4.14
CA ASP A 195 12.08 12.99 4.12
C ASP A 195 10.89 13.10 3.15
N PHE A 196 9.71 12.74 3.65
CA PHE A 196 8.43 12.90 2.95
C PHE A 196 8.16 14.37 2.61
N SER A 197 8.79 15.34 3.30
CA SER A 197 8.71 16.76 2.91
C SER A 197 9.55 17.06 1.67
N MET A 198 10.65 16.33 1.44
CA MET A 198 11.43 16.36 0.21
C MET A 198 10.71 15.66 -0.95
N LEU A 199 10.11 14.49 -0.74
CA LEU A 199 9.29 13.83 -1.78
C LEU A 199 8.06 14.67 -2.16
N ALA A 200 7.38 15.27 -1.17
CA ALA A 200 6.33 16.26 -1.40
C ALA A 200 6.81 17.49 -2.19
N ALA A 201 8.04 17.96 -1.92
CA ALA A 201 8.63 19.08 -2.64
C ALA A 201 9.02 18.71 -4.08
N LEU A 202 9.54 17.50 -4.30
CA LEU A 202 9.94 16.99 -5.61
C LEU A 202 8.73 16.86 -6.54
N ALA A 203 7.67 16.16 -6.09
CA ALA A 203 6.42 15.99 -6.83
C ALA A 203 5.74 17.32 -7.23
N SER A 204 6.14 18.44 -6.61
CA SER A 204 5.83 19.78 -7.11
C SER A 204 6.79 20.15 -8.27
N ARG A 205 6.28 20.05 -9.50
CA ARG A 205 6.99 20.19 -10.80
C ARG A 205 7.70 21.54 -11.09
N ASN A 206 8.02 22.37 -10.09
CA ASN A 206 8.56 23.73 -10.25
C ASN A 206 9.69 24.11 -9.26
N THR A 207 10.43 23.13 -8.75
CA THR A 207 11.45 23.28 -7.69
C THR A 207 12.66 24.17 -8.03
N ARG A 208 12.93 24.52 -9.31
CA ARG A 208 14.05 25.41 -9.68
C ARG A 208 13.94 26.84 -9.11
N PHE A 209 12.74 27.32 -8.80
CA PHE A 209 12.53 28.64 -8.19
C PHE A 209 12.58 28.59 -6.65
N TRP A 210 12.15 27.47 -6.06
CA TRP A 210 11.94 27.33 -4.62
C TRP A 210 13.25 27.43 -3.81
N PHE A 211 14.32 26.77 -4.28
CA PHE A 211 15.66 26.89 -3.68
C PHE A 211 16.28 28.28 -3.79
N ARG A 212 15.80 29.11 -4.73
CA ARG A 212 16.33 30.47 -4.98
C ARG A 212 15.55 31.56 -4.24
N LEU A 213 14.35 31.25 -3.74
CA LEU A 213 13.49 32.15 -2.97
C LEU A 213 13.56 31.88 -1.45
N ARG A 214 13.71 30.61 -1.04
CA ARG A 214 13.80 30.19 0.37
C ARG A 214 15.01 30.78 1.11
N SER A 215 16.06 31.17 0.38
CA SER A 215 17.25 31.82 0.92
C SER A 215 17.14 33.35 1.07
N PHE A 216 16.04 33.99 0.62
CA PHE A 216 15.97 35.45 0.49
C PHE A 216 14.88 36.15 1.32
N LEU A 217 13.72 35.52 1.61
CA LEU A 217 12.50 36.28 2.00
C LEU A 217 11.98 36.19 3.45
N PHE A 218 12.71 35.58 4.39
CA PHE A 218 12.42 35.68 5.83
C PHE A 218 11.01 35.18 6.26
N GLY A 219 10.62 35.45 7.51
CA GLY A 219 9.46 34.84 8.17
C GLY A 219 8.12 35.59 8.05
N ARG A 220 7.07 34.90 8.52
CA ARG A 220 5.62 35.17 8.45
C ARG A 220 4.93 34.72 7.15
N ALA A 221 3.67 34.29 7.31
CA ALA A 221 3.01 33.32 6.45
C ALA A 221 2.05 33.96 5.42
N PRO A 222 1.75 33.27 4.30
CA PRO A 222 0.92 33.80 3.20
C PRO A 222 -0.60 33.71 3.47
N SER A 223 -1.37 34.31 2.56
CA SER A 223 -2.80 34.60 2.74
C SER A 223 -3.75 33.52 2.20
N LEU A 224 -5.06 33.65 2.45
CA LEU A 224 -6.11 32.82 1.83
C LEU A 224 -6.22 33.06 0.29
N GLY A 225 -5.54 34.09 -0.23
CA GLY A 225 -5.23 34.31 -1.65
C GLY A 225 -4.09 33.42 -2.20
N GLU A 226 -3.40 32.67 -1.32
CA GLU A 226 -2.27 31.76 -1.61
C GLU A 226 -2.45 30.28 -1.16
N TYR A 227 -3.66 29.87 -0.70
CA TYR A 227 -4.10 28.51 -0.29
C TYR A 227 -5.08 27.66 -1.21
N LEU A 228 -5.70 28.20 -2.28
CA LEU A 228 -6.77 27.65 -3.22
C LEU A 228 -6.69 27.97 -4.80
N ARG A 229 -5.57 27.76 -5.52
CA ARG A 229 -5.27 27.98 -6.97
C ARG A 229 -4.12 27.06 -7.44
N ARG A 230 -3.20 26.51 -6.64
CA ARG A 230 -3.33 25.79 -5.34
C ARG A 230 -4.45 24.72 -5.38
N GLY A 231 -4.23 23.56 -6.01
CA GLY A 231 -4.97 22.33 -5.72
C GLY A 231 -4.31 21.67 -4.51
N GLY A 232 -5.03 21.58 -3.39
CA GLY A 232 -4.46 21.16 -2.11
C GLY A 232 -4.32 19.65 -1.99
N PHE A 233 -3.27 19.09 -2.61
CA PHE A 233 -2.95 17.68 -2.45
C PHE A 233 -2.22 17.40 -1.14
N SER A 234 -2.65 16.35 -0.44
CA SER A 234 -1.89 15.75 0.66
C SER A 234 -0.79 14.88 0.07
N PRO A 235 0.50 15.08 0.42
CA PRO A 235 1.55 14.18 -0.02
C PRO A 235 1.28 12.72 0.39
N ALA A 236 0.70 12.49 1.58
CA ALA A 236 0.48 11.15 2.12
C ALA A 236 -0.51 10.31 1.28
N GLU A 237 -1.48 10.94 0.61
CA GLU A 237 -2.47 10.24 -0.24
C GLU A 237 -1.80 9.60 -1.47
N PHE A 238 -0.82 10.28 -2.05
CA PHE A 238 0.02 9.75 -3.13
C PHE A 238 0.97 8.67 -2.59
N ILE A 239 1.69 9.00 -1.53
CA ILE A 239 2.72 8.14 -0.94
C ILE A 239 2.15 6.76 -0.54
N CYS A 240 0.96 6.66 0.06
CA CYS A 240 0.47 5.38 0.61
C CYS A 240 0.31 4.28 -0.47
N SER A 241 -0.44 4.56 -1.54
CA SER A 241 -0.66 3.64 -2.67
C SER A 241 0.56 3.52 -3.58
N GLY A 242 1.32 4.60 -3.77
CA GLY A 242 2.59 4.56 -4.48
C GLY A 242 3.64 3.68 -3.79
N PHE A 243 3.68 3.69 -2.46
CA PHE A 243 4.58 2.84 -1.67
C PHE A 243 4.16 1.36 -1.71
N VAL A 244 2.86 1.06 -1.66
CA VAL A 244 2.34 -0.30 -1.93
C VAL A 244 2.68 -0.76 -3.34
N GLN A 245 2.44 0.08 -4.36
CA GLN A 245 2.80 -0.18 -5.76
C GLN A 245 4.31 -0.47 -5.92
N PHE A 246 5.17 0.33 -5.31
CA PHE A 246 6.61 0.12 -5.28
C PHE A 246 6.98 -1.22 -4.64
N ALA A 247 6.40 -1.54 -3.48
CA ALA A 247 6.69 -2.75 -2.75
C ALA A 247 6.38 -4.00 -3.59
N PHE A 248 5.29 -4.02 -4.35
CA PHE A 248 4.95 -5.14 -5.24
C PHE A 248 5.93 -5.28 -6.43
N ILE A 249 6.39 -4.18 -7.02
CA ILE A 249 7.42 -4.22 -8.08
C ILE A 249 8.74 -4.75 -7.53
N ASP A 250 9.16 -4.26 -6.36
CA ASP A 250 10.39 -4.66 -5.66
C ASP A 250 10.32 -6.11 -5.14
N MET A 251 9.13 -6.59 -4.78
CA MET A 251 8.81 -8.00 -4.48
C MET A 251 9.04 -8.89 -5.70
N VAL A 252 8.50 -8.56 -6.87
CA VAL A 252 8.71 -9.34 -8.11
C VAL A 252 10.19 -9.39 -8.46
N ARG A 253 10.89 -8.25 -8.38
CA ARG A 253 12.33 -8.19 -8.66
C ARG A 253 13.12 -9.13 -7.75
N GLU A 254 12.90 -9.08 -6.43
CA GLU A 254 13.59 -9.97 -5.49
C GLU A 254 13.17 -11.44 -5.67
N ALA A 255 11.91 -11.72 -5.97
CA ALA A 255 11.45 -13.08 -6.22
C ALA A 255 12.08 -13.70 -7.49
N VAL A 256 12.34 -12.90 -8.52
CA VAL A 256 13.14 -13.30 -9.71
C VAL A 256 14.63 -13.43 -9.37
N GLU A 257 15.21 -12.51 -8.58
CA GLU A 257 16.61 -12.60 -8.11
C GLU A 257 16.86 -13.88 -7.29
N ARG A 258 15.89 -14.30 -6.46
CA ARG A 258 15.93 -15.50 -5.60
C ARG A 258 15.48 -16.79 -6.29
N GLY A 259 15.00 -16.72 -7.54
CA GLY A 259 14.49 -17.89 -8.26
C GLY A 259 13.15 -18.43 -7.78
N HIS A 260 12.39 -17.66 -6.98
CA HIS A 260 10.99 -17.97 -6.65
C HIS A 260 10.04 -17.73 -7.84
N ILE A 261 10.42 -16.83 -8.75
CA ILE A 261 9.75 -16.64 -10.05
C ILE A 261 10.78 -17.01 -11.16
N PRO A 262 10.42 -17.89 -12.11
CA PRO A 262 11.28 -18.20 -13.26
C PRO A 262 11.59 -16.96 -14.11
N SER A 263 12.78 -16.88 -14.68
CA SER A 263 13.24 -15.70 -15.44
C SER A 263 12.35 -15.38 -16.64
N GLU A 264 11.83 -16.41 -17.29
CA GLU A 264 10.91 -16.36 -18.41
C GLU A 264 9.53 -15.79 -18.05
N MET A 265 9.16 -15.84 -16.76
CA MET A 265 7.92 -15.24 -16.24
C MET A 265 8.13 -13.81 -15.72
N ALA A 266 9.36 -13.31 -15.60
CA ALA A 266 9.66 -12.04 -14.93
C ALA A 266 8.91 -10.84 -15.56
N GLU A 267 8.84 -10.78 -16.89
CA GLU A 267 8.12 -9.75 -17.65
C GLU A 267 6.60 -9.81 -17.43
N GLU A 268 6.03 -11.00 -17.30
CA GLU A 268 4.61 -11.19 -17.02
C GLU A 268 4.28 -10.83 -15.57
N ALA A 269 5.07 -11.36 -14.62
CA ALA A 269 4.94 -11.05 -13.21
C ALA A 269 5.06 -9.55 -12.93
N TRP A 270 5.98 -8.85 -13.60
CA TRP A 270 6.10 -7.40 -13.53
C TRP A 270 4.83 -6.71 -14.04
N ARG A 271 4.32 -7.07 -15.23
CA ARG A 271 3.06 -6.51 -15.75
C ARG A 271 1.87 -6.79 -14.82
N ASN A 272 1.82 -7.95 -14.17
CA ASN A 272 0.75 -8.29 -13.24
C ASN A 272 0.80 -7.53 -11.89
N VAL A 273 1.83 -6.74 -11.63
CA VAL A 273 1.91 -5.90 -10.42
C VAL A 273 1.88 -4.40 -10.71
N VAL A 274 1.76 -3.98 -11.97
CA VAL A 274 1.68 -2.57 -12.37
C VAL A 274 0.21 -2.12 -12.38
N PHE A 275 -0.29 -1.73 -11.21
CA PHE A 275 -1.71 -1.47 -10.97
C PHE A 275 -2.24 -0.20 -11.65
N ALA A 276 -1.37 0.80 -11.82
CA ALA A 276 -1.69 2.06 -12.48
C ALA A 276 -1.37 1.98 -13.99
N PRO A 277 -2.33 2.27 -14.89
CA PRO A 277 -2.16 2.05 -16.34
C PRO A 277 -1.20 3.04 -17.02
N TRP A 278 -0.72 4.04 -16.29
CA TRP A 278 0.27 5.02 -16.76
C TRP A 278 1.69 4.72 -16.27
N VAL A 279 1.87 3.73 -15.39
CA VAL A 279 3.19 3.29 -14.93
C VAL A 279 3.80 2.37 -16.00
N ASP A 280 5.03 2.66 -16.37
CA ASP A 280 5.80 1.99 -17.42
C ASP A 280 7.27 1.80 -17.00
N ASP A 281 8.11 1.37 -17.94
CA ASP A 281 9.55 1.18 -17.76
C ASP A 281 10.30 2.50 -17.48
N LYS A 282 9.78 3.64 -17.93
CA LYS A 282 10.41 4.97 -17.82
C LYS A 282 9.97 5.74 -16.60
N THR A 283 8.87 5.32 -15.97
CA THR A 283 8.31 5.91 -14.76
C THR A 283 9.38 5.98 -13.68
N THR A 284 9.61 7.18 -13.14
CA THR A 284 10.60 7.38 -12.06
C THR A 284 10.02 6.91 -10.72
N MET A 285 10.87 6.70 -9.71
CA MET A 285 10.39 6.41 -8.36
C MET A 285 9.49 7.54 -7.81
N GLU A 286 9.77 8.79 -8.19
CA GLU A 286 8.96 9.96 -7.81
C GLU A 286 7.58 9.91 -8.47
N ASP A 287 7.51 9.62 -9.76
CA ASP A 287 6.24 9.44 -10.48
C ASP A 287 5.46 8.24 -9.93
N LEU A 288 6.14 7.13 -9.59
CA LEU A 288 5.55 5.93 -8.99
C LEU A 288 4.90 6.22 -7.63
N MET A 289 5.48 7.12 -6.83
CA MET A 289 4.83 7.63 -5.62
C MET A 289 3.54 8.41 -5.91
N GLY A 290 3.24 8.76 -7.17
CA GLY A 290 2.00 9.41 -7.61
C GLY A 290 0.81 8.47 -7.84
N VAL A 291 0.95 7.15 -7.68
CA VAL A 291 -0.17 6.20 -7.77
C VAL A 291 -1.15 6.42 -6.62
N ARG A 292 -2.44 6.58 -6.91
CA ARG A 292 -3.50 6.87 -5.93
C ARG A 292 -4.24 5.58 -5.53
N PRO A 293 -5.02 5.59 -4.42
CA PRO A 293 -5.83 4.44 -4.03
C PRO A 293 -6.90 4.06 -5.08
N LEU A 294 -7.28 5.01 -5.95
CA LEU A 294 -8.21 4.78 -7.05
C LEU A 294 -7.69 3.78 -8.09
N GLU A 295 -6.41 3.87 -8.47
CA GLU A 295 -5.78 2.91 -9.38
C GLU A 295 -5.78 1.51 -8.78
N LEU A 296 -5.40 1.36 -7.50
CA LEU A 296 -5.41 0.08 -6.79
C LEU A 296 -6.83 -0.47 -6.61
N ALA A 297 -7.84 0.39 -6.46
CA ALA A 297 -9.24 -0.04 -6.43
C ALA A 297 -9.71 -0.57 -7.80
N LYS A 298 -9.36 0.13 -8.89
CA LYS A 298 -9.84 -0.14 -10.24
C LYS A 298 -9.08 -1.22 -11.00
N THR A 299 -7.83 -1.52 -10.64
CA THR A 299 -7.04 -2.55 -11.32
C THR A 299 -7.70 -3.94 -11.23
N ASP A 300 -7.60 -4.68 -12.33
CA ASP A 300 -8.02 -6.07 -12.52
C ASP A 300 -6.94 -7.08 -12.05
N GLN A 301 -5.68 -6.63 -11.96
CA GLN A 301 -4.54 -7.41 -11.47
C GLN A 301 -4.70 -7.84 -10.00
N LEU A 302 -5.48 -7.09 -9.22
CA LEU A 302 -5.84 -7.38 -7.85
C LEU A 302 -7.30 -7.81 -7.78
N GLY A 303 -7.55 -9.06 -7.43
CA GLY A 303 -8.90 -9.59 -7.22
C GLY A 303 -9.53 -9.00 -5.96
N TRP A 304 -10.81 -8.64 -6.02
CA TRP A 304 -11.57 -8.27 -4.82
C TRP A 304 -11.76 -9.51 -3.92
N LYS A 305 -11.80 -9.29 -2.60
CA LYS A 305 -12.10 -10.33 -1.61
C LYS A 305 -13.19 -9.93 -0.64
N TYR A 306 -13.04 -8.77 -0.01
CA TYR A 306 -13.91 -8.34 1.08
C TYR A 306 -14.25 -6.85 1.00
N LEU A 307 -15.46 -6.49 1.40
CA LEU A 307 -15.88 -5.12 1.66
C LEU A 307 -16.48 -5.03 3.07
N VAL A 308 -15.90 -4.18 3.91
CA VAL A 308 -16.30 -3.95 5.29
C VAL A 308 -17.06 -2.62 5.39
N TYR A 309 -18.24 -2.66 6.00
CA TYR A 309 -19.03 -1.48 6.33
C TYR A 309 -20.00 -1.79 7.47
N GLY A 310 -20.24 -0.82 8.35
CA GLY A 310 -21.32 -0.91 9.35
C GLY A 310 -21.18 -2.07 10.34
N GLY A 311 -19.94 -2.47 10.68
CA GLY A 311 -19.65 -3.60 11.57
C GLY A 311 -19.77 -4.99 10.92
N MET A 312 -20.05 -5.05 9.61
CA MET A 312 -20.18 -6.28 8.84
C MET A 312 -19.13 -6.38 7.73
N VAL A 313 -18.72 -7.60 7.42
CA VAL A 313 -17.84 -7.95 6.29
C VAL A 313 -18.64 -8.72 5.26
N HIS A 314 -18.60 -8.25 4.02
CA HIS A 314 -19.18 -8.88 2.84
C HIS A 314 -18.07 -9.50 2.00
N ARG A 315 -18.20 -10.78 1.62
CA ARG A 315 -17.40 -11.34 0.52
C ARG A 315 -17.81 -10.64 -0.78
N VAL A 316 -16.82 -10.27 -1.59
CA VAL A 316 -16.98 -9.66 -2.91
C VAL A 316 -15.91 -10.19 -3.84
N ASP A 317 -16.31 -10.62 -5.03
CA ASP A 317 -15.40 -11.22 -6.02
C ASP A 317 -15.25 -10.32 -7.28
N SER A 318 -16.01 -9.21 -7.39
CA SER A 318 -15.94 -8.30 -8.54
C SER A 318 -16.17 -6.82 -8.20
N THR A 319 -15.73 -5.93 -9.10
CA THR A 319 -15.91 -4.47 -8.96
C THR A 319 -17.39 -4.06 -8.99
N GLU A 320 -18.22 -4.74 -9.77
CA GLU A 320 -19.66 -4.48 -9.88
C GLU A 320 -20.39 -4.77 -8.56
N GLN A 321 -19.97 -5.81 -7.84
CA GLN A 321 -20.50 -6.12 -6.50
C GLN A 321 -20.12 -5.04 -5.49
N VAL A 322 -18.86 -4.57 -5.53
CA VAL A 322 -18.38 -3.46 -4.70
C VAL A 322 -19.16 -2.18 -5.00
N ASP A 323 -19.30 -1.80 -6.28
CA ASP A 323 -20.06 -0.61 -6.70
C ASP A 323 -21.54 -0.68 -6.28
N ALA A 324 -22.16 -1.86 -6.36
CA ALA A 324 -23.54 -2.07 -5.91
C ALA A 324 -23.69 -1.87 -4.39
N LEU A 325 -22.74 -2.39 -3.59
CA LEU A 325 -22.70 -2.18 -2.13
C LEU A 325 -22.42 -0.71 -1.79
N LEU A 326 -21.43 -0.08 -2.42
CA LEU A 326 -21.12 1.35 -2.23
C LEU A 326 -22.34 2.23 -2.57
N LYS A 327 -23.04 1.95 -3.67
CA LYS A 327 -24.28 2.64 -4.04
C LYS A 327 -25.37 2.47 -2.97
N ARG A 328 -25.55 1.28 -2.43
CA ARG A 328 -26.49 1.00 -1.32
C ARG A 328 -26.11 1.80 -0.06
N ILE A 329 -24.84 1.78 0.33
CA ILE A 329 -24.30 2.54 1.48
C ILE A 329 -24.58 4.03 1.32
N ARG A 330 -24.28 4.61 0.15
CA ARG A 330 -24.53 6.03 -0.16
C ARG A 330 -26.03 6.38 -0.11
N ASN A 331 -26.92 5.48 -0.51
CA ASN A 331 -28.37 5.69 -0.38
C ASN A 331 -28.84 5.65 1.09
N GLN A 332 -28.41 4.65 1.86
CA GLN A 332 -28.72 4.54 3.29
C GLN A 332 -28.17 5.73 4.10
N ALA A 333 -27.03 6.31 3.71
CA ALA A 333 -26.52 7.54 4.30
C ALA A 333 -27.41 8.76 3.99
N LYS A 334 -27.91 8.89 2.76
CA LYS A 334 -28.86 9.95 2.38
C LYS A 334 -30.20 9.84 3.12
N GLU A 335 -30.73 8.62 3.22
CA GLU A 335 -31.99 8.34 3.96
C GLU A 335 -31.85 8.69 5.44
N ARG A 336 -30.75 8.29 6.09
CA ARG A 336 -30.46 8.65 7.49
C ARG A 336 -30.28 10.16 7.69
N ALA A 337 -29.66 10.85 6.73
CA ALA A 337 -29.51 12.31 6.78
C ALA A 337 -30.86 13.03 6.60
N ALA A 338 -31.70 12.57 5.67
CA ALA A 338 -33.03 13.13 5.44
C ALA A 338 -34.00 12.88 6.63
N ALA A 339 -33.86 11.76 7.34
CA ALA A 339 -34.65 11.46 8.53
C ALA A 339 -34.20 12.22 9.79
N ALA A 340 -33.08 12.94 9.74
CA ALA A 340 -32.51 13.71 10.85
C ALA A 340 -32.64 15.24 10.68
N ALA A 341 -33.30 15.70 9.61
CA ALA A 341 -33.48 17.10 9.23
C ALA A 341 -34.95 17.54 9.41
#